data_AF-A0A2R6J770-F1
#
_entry.id   AF-A0A2R6J770-F1
#
_cell.length_a   1.000
_cell.length_b   1.000
_cell.length_c   1.000
_cell.angle_alpha   90.00
_cell.angle_beta   90.00
_cell.angle_gamma   90.00
#
_symmetry.space_group_name_H-M   'P 1'
#
loop_
_entity.id
_entity.type
_entity.pdbx_description
1 polymer ?
#
loop_
_entity_poly.entity_id
_entity_poly.type
_entity_poly.pdbx_seq_one_letter_code
_entity_poly.pdbx_strand_id
1 'polypeptide(L)'
;MSPSRGSDHATERRKAGPRDAEKVGVERWIEGVFFGGAEMAVLAWPAFSSLLDASANAAVKFAAIVALSTAAVAIGTVRVGWTPFAWPPMTARLLLARAVTHNLTVLIAAHGGAAIDRLVGSTLGSAAFAALVVGGSVGAFPRVAARVAALPPWWEWGR
;
A
#
# COMPACT_ATOMS: atom_id res chain seq x y z
N MET A 1 -43.06 -33.52 -6.26
CA MET A 1 -42.24 -32.90 -7.32
C MET A 1 -41.73 -31.57 -6.82
N SER A 2 -40.45 -31.46 -6.45
CA SER A 2 -39.85 -30.16 -6.09
C SER A 2 -39.58 -29.37 -7.38
N PRO A 3 -39.99 -28.10 -7.48
CA PRO A 3 -39.65 -27.28 -8.64
C PRO A 3 -38.16 -26.98 -8.61
N SER A 4 -37.44 -27.39 -9.66
CA SER A 4 -36.05 -27.05 -9.89
C SER A 4 -35.95 -25.53 -10.07
N ARG A 5 -35.38 -24.86 -9.07
CA ARG A 5 -35.04 -23.43 -9.11
C ARG A 5 -33.79 -23.26 -10.00
N GLY A 6 -33.95 -23.45 -11.30
CA GLY A 6 -32.91 -23.11 -12.27
C GLY A 6 -32.78 -21.61 -12.35
N SER A 7 -31.67 -21.03 -11.87
CA SER A 7 -31.35 -19.65 -12.18
C SER A 7 -31.12 -19.56 -13.69
N ASP A 8 -31.96 -18.79 -14.35
CA ASP A 8 -31.90 -18.58 -15.78
C ASP A 8 -30.57 -17.89 -16.11
N HIS A 9 -29.64 -18.63 -16.71
CA HIS A 9 -28.29 -18.16 -17.06
C HIS A 9 -28.32 -16.88 -17.93
N ALA A 10 -29.41 -16.67 -18.68
CA ALA A 10 -29.63 -15.44 -19.44
C ALA A 10 -29.85 -14.21 -18.53
N THR A 11 -30.47 -14.41 -17.36
CA THR A 11 -30.70 -13.36 -16.36
C THR A 11 -29.42 -13.08 -15.55
N GLU A 12 -28.61 -14.10 -15.25
CA GLU A 12 -27.30 -13.93 -14.62
C GLU A 12 -26.31 -13.16 -15.51
N ARG A 13 -26.32 -13.42 -16.82
CA ARG A 13 -25.52 -12.67 -17.81
C ARG A 13 -25.94 -11.21 -17.97
N ARG A 14 -27.21 -10.86 -17.73
CA ARG A 14 -27.67 -9.45 -17.78
C ARG A 14 -27.34 -8.67 -16.51
N LYS A 15 -27.23 -9.35 -15.36
CA LYS A 15 -26.81 -8.72 -14.09
C LYS A 15 -25.30 -8.55 -13.99
N ALA A 16 -24.54 -9.45 -14.62
CA ALA A 16 -23.14 -9.23 -14.90
C ALA A 16 -23.02 -8.22 -16.05
N GLY A 17 -23.13 -6.91 -15.76
CA GLY A 17 -22.63 -5.88 -16.67
C GLY A 17 -21.20 -6.23 -17.13
N PRO A 18 -20.73 -5.71 -18.27
CA PRO A 18 -19.54 -6.21 -18.96
C PRO A 18 -18.35 -6.29 -18.00
N ARG A 19 -18.08 -7.49 -17.46
CA ARG A 19 -16.99 -7.74 -16.51
C ARG A 19 -15.62 -7.55 -17.16
N ASP A 20 -15.61 -7.46 -18.48
CA ASP A 20 -14.44 -7.34 -19.34
C ASP A 20 -14.29 -5.93 -19.95
N ALA A 21 -15.11 -4.95 -19.53
CA ALA A 21 -14.88 -3.57 -19.95
C ALA A 21 -13.56 -3.07 -19.33
N GLU A 22 -12.65 -2.59 -20.17
CA GLU A 22 -11.38 -2.01 -19.71
C GLU A 22 -11.68 -0.80 -18.82
N LYS A 23 -11.26 -0.88 -17.55
CA LYS A 23 -11.41 0.22 -16.60
C LYS A 23 -10.53 1.38 -17.01
N VAL A 24 -11.11 2.58 -17.09
CA VAL A 24 -10.41 3.80 -17.51
C VAL A 24 -10.56 4.92 -16.50
N GLY A 25 -9.57 5.82 -16.48
CA GLY A 25 -9.59 7.02 -15.64
C GLY A 25 -9.73 6.72 -14.15
N VAL A 26 -10.79 7.28 -13.53
CA VAL A 26 -11.04 7.21 -12.07
C VAL A 26 -11.31 5.79 -11.59
N GLU A 27 -11.99 4.95 -12.37
CA GLU A 27 -12.28 3.58 -11.96
C GLU A 27 -10.98 2.77 -11.79
N ARG A 28 -10.08 2.89 -12.77
CA ARG A 28 -8.75 2.28 -12.72
C ARG A 28 -7.91 2.84 -11.56
N TRP A 29 -8.07 4.13 -11.25
CA TRP A 29 -7.39 4.75 -10.11
C TRP A 29 -7.89 4.21 -8.77
N ILE A 30 -9.21 4.09 -8.57
CA ILE A 30 -9.79 3.51 -7.36
C ILE A 30 -9.31 2.07 -7.16
N GLU A 31 -9.28 1.27 -8.22
CA GLU A 31 -8.71 -0.07 -8.19
C GLU A 31 -7.22 -0.06 -7.79
N GLY A 32 -6.45 0.88 -8.36
CA GLY A 32 -5.06 1.11 -7.98
C GLY A 32 -4.91 1.47 -6.49
N VAL A 33 -5.78 2.31 -5.96
CA VAL A 33 -5.79 2.70 -4.53
C VAL A 33 -6.11 1.49 -3.65
N PHE A 34 -7.12 0.70 -4.02
CA PHE A 34 -7.49 -0.51 -3.29
C PHE A 34 -6.35 -1.52 -3.26
N PHE A 35 -5.73 -1.83 -4.40
CA PHE A 35 -4.60 -2.74 -4.45
C PHE A 35 -3.33 -2.18 -3.80
N GLY A 36 -3.12 -0.86 -3.84
CA GLY A 36 -2.04 -0.21 -3.10
C GLY A 36 -2.24 -0.31 -1.59
N GLY A 37 -3.46 -0.12 -1.12
CA GLY A 37 -3.84 -0.31 0.28
C GLY A 37 -3.68 -1.76 0.72
N ALA A 38 -4.14 -2.72 -0.09
CA ALA A 38 -3.97 -4.15 0.18
C ALA A 38 -2.48 -4.57 0.21
N GLU A 39 -1.67 -4.07 -0.72
CA GLU A 39 -0.23 -4.28 -0.73
C GLU A 39 0.40 -3.81 0.59
N MET A 40 0.09 -2.57 1.01
CA MET A 40 0.62 -1.99 2.23
C MET A 40 0.14 -2.75 3.48
N ALA A 41 -1.15 -3.07 3.57
CA ALA A 41 -1.73 -3.78 4.70
C ALA A 41 -1.12 -5.18 4.89
N VAL A 42 -0.92 -5.93 3.79
CA VAL A 42 -0.38 -7.29 3.83
C VAL A 42 1.12 -7.26 4.08
N LEU A 43 1.88 -6.46 3.33
CA LEU A 43 3.34 -6.49 3.41
C LEU A 43 3.89 -5.78 4.66
N ALA A 44 3.20 -4.76 5.17
CA ALA A 44 3.55 -4.10 6.42
C ALA A 44 2.81 -4.68 7.65
N TRP A 45 2.18 -5.85 7.51
CA TRP A 45 1.48 -6.51 8.62
C TRP A 45 2.33 -6.68 9.89
N PRO A 46 3.63 -7.07 9.81
CA PRO A 46 4.47 -7.14 11.01
C PRO A 46 4.58 -5.81 11.74
N ALA A 47 4.79 -4.71 11.01
CA ALA A 47 4.83 -3.37 11.59
C ALA A 47 3.49 -3.01 12.23
N PHE A 48 2.36 -3.18 11.53
CA PHE A 48 1.03 -2.90 12.11
C PHE A 48 0.76 -3.71 13.38
N SER A 49 1.15 -4.99 13.38
CA SER A 49 1.01 -5.87 14.55
C SER A 49 1.84 -5.36 15.74
N SER A 50 3.08 -4.93 15.49
CA SER A 50 3.96 -4.39 16.54
C SER A 50 3.43 -3.09 17.16
N LEU A 51 2.62 -2.32 16.43
CA LEU A 51 2.06 -1.05 16.91
C LEU A 51 0.83 -1.24 17.81
N LEU A 52 0.27 -2.46 17.91
CA LEU A 52 -0.92 -2.72 18.73
C LEU A 52 -0.67 -2.47 20.22
N ASP A 53 0.55 -2.77 20.68
CA ASP A 53 0.97 -2.62 22.08
C ASP A 53 1.76 -1.33 22.34
N ALA A 54 1.71 -0.37 21.41
CA ALA A 54 2.47 0.88 21.56
C ALA A 54 1.94 1.74 22.73
N SER A 55 2.86 2.24 23.56
CA SER A 55 2.55 2.94 24.81
C SER A 55 1.71 4.22 24.66
N ALA A 56 1.91 5.01 23.59
CA ALA A 56 0.97 6.09 23.25
C ALA A 56 0.07 5.69 22.10
N ASN A 57 -0.90 4.88 22.49
CA ASN A 57 -1.74 4.10 21.62
C ASN A 57 -2.49 4.95 20.57
N ALA A 58 -3.14 6.05 21.01
CA ALA A 58 -3.94 6.90 20.12
C ALA A 58 -3.09 7.61 19.04
N ALA A 59 -2.02 8.29 19.44
CA ALA A 59 -1.18 9.05 18.50
C ALA A 59 -0.46 8.15 17.48
N VAL A 60 0.02 6.98 17.92
CA VAL A 60 0.66 5.99 17.03
C VAL A 60 -0.35 5.41 16.03
N LYS A 61 -1.54 5.03 16.49
CA LYS A 61 -2.59 4.49 15.61
C LYS A 61 -3.08 5.53 14.61
N PHE A 62 -3.26 6.77 15.04
CA PHE A 62 -3.63 7.86 14.14
C PHE A 62 -2.61 8.02 13.00
N ALA A 63 -1.33 8.16 13.35
CA ALA A 63 -0.27 8.31 12.35
C ALA A 63 -0.14 7.07 11.45
N ALA A 64 -0.34 5.86 11.98
CA ALA A 64 -0.35 4.63 11.19
C ALA A 64 -1.53 4.57 10.18
N ILE A 65 -2.73 5.02 10.56
CA ILE A 65 -3.90 5.09 9.67
C ILE A 65 -3.67 6.12 8.56
N VAL A 66 -3.10 7.29 8.91
CA VAL A 66 -2.69 8.29 7.91
C VAL A 66 -1.69 7.66 6.95
N ALA A 67 -0.67 6.97 7.47
CA ALA A 67 0.35 6.34 6.64
C ALA A 67 -0.23 5.30 5.67
N LEU A 68 -1.13 4.43 6.14
CA LEU A 68 -1.81 3.43 5.31
C LEU A 68 -2.66 4.10 4.21
N SER A 69 -3.43 5.12 4.58
CA SER A 69 -4.31 5.85 3.65
C SER A 69 -3.51 6.60 2.59
N THR A 70 -2.44 7.30 2.99
CA THR A 70 -1.53 7.97 2.07
C THR A 70 -0.84 6.97 1.15
N ALA A 71 -0.40 5.81 1.66
CA ALA A 71 0.24 4.79 0.85
C ALA A 71 -0.72 4.24 -0.21
N ALA A 72 -1.95 3.93 0.16
CA ALA A 72 -2.99 3.47 -0.77
C ALA A 72 -3.17 4.48 -1.91
N VAL A 73 -3.38 5.75 -1.59
CA VAL A 73 -3.56 6.82 -2.59
C VAL A 73 -2.31 7.01 -3.44
N ALA A 74 -1.14 7.11 -2.83
CA ALA A 74 0.12 7.36 -3.53
C ALA A 74 0.46 6.21 -4.50
N ILE A 75 0.37 4.96 -4.04
CA ILE A 75 0.62 3.77 -4.87
C ILE A 75 -0.39 3.69 -6.01
N GLY A 76 -1.68 3.91 -5.74
CA GLY A 76 -2.72 3.91 -6.78
C GLY A 76 -2.48 4.98 -7.85
N THR A 77 -2.07 6.17 -7.43
CA THR A 77 -1.74 7.30 -8.33
C THR A 77 -0.53 6.99 -9.21
N VAL A 78 0.51 6.37 -8.65
CA VAL A 78 1.69 5.93 -9.43
C VAL A 78 1.32 4.82 -10.41
N ARG A 79 0.52 3.83 -9.98
CA ARG A 79 0.14 2.67 -10.82
C ARG A 79 -0.72 3.02 -12.03
N VAL A 80 -1.53 4.07 -11.94
CA VAL A 80 -2.34 4.57 -13.07
C VAL A 80 -1.53 5.44 -14.05
N GLY A 81 -0.30 5.81 -13.69
CA GLY A 81 0.57 6.61 -14.56
C GLY A 81 0.24 8.11 -14.54
N TRP A 82 -0.45 8.60 -13.51
CA TRP A 82 -0.64 10.04 -13.29
C TRP A 82 0.62 10.74 -12.75
N THR A 83 1.69 9.98 -12.52
CA THR A 83 3.01 10.47 -12.12
C THR A 83 4.05 10.02 -13.14
N PRO A 84 5.22 10.70 -13.22
CA PRO A 84 6.32 10.24 -14.06
C PRO A 84 6.98 8.95 -13.55
N PHE A 85 6.60 8.44 -12.38
CA PHE A 85 7.15 7.24 -11.79
C PHE A 85 6.41 5.99 -12.28
N ALA A 86 7.15 4.91 -12.51
CA ALA A 86 6.60 3.60 -12.76
C ALA A 86 6.69 2.74 -11.49
N TRP A 87 5.56 2.17 -11.06
CA TRP A 87 5.58 1.24 -9.93
C TRP A 87 6.26 -0.07 -10.36
N PRO A 88 7.33 -0.53 -9.69
CA PRO A 88 8.06 -1.72 -10.12
C PRO A 88 7.20 -2.99 -10.14
N PRO A 89 7.43 -3.95 -11.06
CA PRO A 89 6.68 -5.20 -11.08
C PRO A 89 6.92 -6.04 -9.82
N MET A 90 5.99 -6.96 -9.52
CA MET A 90 6.15 -7.92 -8.43
C MET A 90 7.02 -9.10 -8.88
N THR A 91 8.26 -9.14 -8.38
CA THR A 91 9.15 -10.31 -8.46
C THR A 91 9.51 -10.76 -7.04
N ALA A 92 9.95 -12.01 -6.83
CA ALA A 92 10.26 -12.51 -5.49
C ALA A 92 11.27 -11.62 -4.72
N ARG A 93 12.31 -11.10 -5.40
CA ARG A 93 13.28 -10.18 -4.79
C ARG A 93 12.66 -8.84 -4.42
N LEU A 94 11.84 -8.28 -5.32
CA LEU A 94 11.17 -7.01 -5.07
C LEU A 94 10.05 -7.14 -4.03
N LEU A 95 9.44 -8.31 -3.88
CA LEU A 95 8.47 -8.58 -2.81
C LEU A 95 9.12 -8.41 -1.43
N LEU A 96 10.32 -8.96 -1.23
CA LEU A 96 11.07 -8.78 0.01
C LEU A 96 11.47 -7.32 0.22
N ALA A 97 12.00 -6.67 -0.81
CA ALA A 97 12.35 -5.25 -0.73
C ALA A 97 11.13 -4.38 -0.38
N ARG A 98 9.97 -4.65 -0.99
CA ARG A 98 8.69 -4.01 -0.66
C ARG A 98 8.34 -4.26 0.80
N ALA A 99 8.31 -5.51 1.25
CA ALA A 99 8.01 -5.83 2.65
C ALA A 99 8.90 -5.03 3.61
N VAL A 100 10.21 -5.05 3.43
CA VAL A 100 11.14 -4.28 4.29
C VAL A 100 10.84 -2.78 4.23
N THR A 101 10.74 -2.19 3.04
CA THR A 101 10.47 -0.76 2.90
C THR A 101 9.12 -0.37 3.50
N HIS A 102 8.06 -1.13 3.27
CA HIS A 102 6.71 -0.82 3.77
C HIS A 102 6.68 -0.90 5.31
N ASN A 103 7.29 -1.93 5.91
CA ASN A 103 7.40 -2.03 7.37
C ASN A 103 8.17 -0.84 7.96
N LEU A 104 9.35 -0.50 7.42
CA LEU A 104 10.13 0.64 7.90
C LEU A 104 9.35 1.95 7.77
N THR A 105 8.69 2.17 6.63
CA THR A 105 7.89 3.37 6.38
C THR A 105 6.74 3.49 7.37
N VAL A 106 6.02 2.40 7.67
CA VAL A 106 4.96 2.40 8.70
C VAL A 106 5.52 2.75 10.07
N LEU A 107 6.60 2.08 10.49
CA LEU A 107 7.18 2.30 11.82
C LEU A 107 7.68 3.74 11.98
N ILE A 108 8.40 4.26 10.98
CA ILE A 108 8.91 5.64 10.99
C ILE A 108 7.74 6.63 11.01
N ALA A 109 6.75 6.46 10.14
CA ALA A 109 5.59 7.36 10.07
C ALA A 109 4.79 7.34 11.38
N ALA A 110 4.51 6.16 11.94
CA ALA A 110 3.71 6.00 13.13
C ALA A 110 4.41 6.55 14.39
N HIS A 111 5.67 6.17 14.62
CA HIS A 111 6.41 6.65 15.79
C HIS A 111 6.84 8.11 15.65
N GLY A 112 7.28 8.54 14.48
CA GLY A 112 7.67 9.93 14.24
C GLY A 112 6.48 10.88 14.29
N GLY A 113 5.34 10.51 13.69
CA GLY A 113 4.10 11.28 13.80
C GLY A 113 3.62 11.38 15.25
N ALA A 114 3.65 10.26 15.99
CA ALA A 114 3.29 10.26 17.41
C ALA A 114 4.25 11.08 18.29
N ALA A 115 5.54 11.15 17.92
CA ALA A 115 6.49 12.01 18.60
C ALA A 115 6.18 13.50 18.36
N ILE A 116 5.84 13.88 17.12
CA ILE A 116 5.44 15.26 16.79
C ILE A 116 4.18 15.66 17.55
N ASP A 117 3.16 14.80 17.57
CA ASP A 117 1.92 15.06 18.30
C ASP A 117 2.20 15.28 19.81
N ARG A 118 3.07 14.48 20.43
CA ARG A 118 3.38 14.60 21.86
C ARG A 118 4.29 15.78 22.20
N LEU A 119 5.27 16.08 21.35
CA LEU A 119 6.25 17.13 21.63
C LEU A 119 5.69 18.53 21.31
N VAL A 120 4.83 18.64 20.29
CA VAL A 120 4.34 19.91 19.77
C VAL A 120 2.84 20.10 19.99
N GLY A 121 2.11 19.05 20.40
CA GLY A 121 0.66 19.09 20.56
C GLY A 121 -0.09 19.20 19.22
N SER A 122 0.55 18.78 18.12
CA SER A 122 0.03 19.03 16.76
C SER A 122 -0.30 17.73 16.02
N THR A 123 -1.58 17.41 16.02
CA THR A 123 -2.12 16.27 15.26
C THR A 123 -2.00 16.49 13.75
N LEU A 124 -2.14 17.73 13.29
CA LEU A 124 -1.91 18.08 11.89
C LEU A 124 -0.44 17.89 11.51
N GLY A 125 0.50 18.25 12.40
CA GLY A 125 1.92 18.00 12.20
C GLY A 125 2.24 16.51 12.12
N SER A 126 1.62 15.70 12.97
CA SER A 126 1.71 14.23 12.93
C SER A 126 1.22 13.67 11.58
N ALA A 127 0.05 14.11 11.12
CA ALA A 127 -0.51 13.69 9.83
C ALA A 127 0.39 14.11 8.65
N ALA A 128 0.86 15.36 8.64
CA ALA A 128 1.73 15.87 7.60
C ALA A 128 3.05 15.08 7.53
N PHE A 129 3.65 14.80 8.68
CA PHE A 129 4.87 13.99 8.76
C PHE A 129 4.66 12.58 8.22
N ALA A 130 3.61 11.89 8.68
CA ALA A 130 3.29 10.54 8.20
C ALA A 130 3.07 10.52 6.68
N ALA A 131 2.33 11.49 6.15
CA ALA A 131 2.09 11.61 4.72
C ALA A 131 3.38 11.88 3.92
N LEU A 132 4.28 12.75 4.42
CA LEU A 132 5.56 13.04 3.78
C LEU A 132 6.50 11.83 3.78
N VAL A 133 6.60 11.10 4.90
CA VAL A 133 7.42 9.88 5.00
C VAL A 133 6.94 8.84 3.99
N VAL A 134 5.62 8.64 3.91
CA VAL A 134 5.03 7.65 2.99
C VAL A 134 5.16 8.09 1.54
N GLY A 135 4.83 9.34 1.21
CA GLY A 135 4.98 9.88 -0.14
C GLY A 135 6.44 9.83 -0.61
N GLY A 136 7.37 10.19 0.27
CA GLY A 136 8.82 10.08 0.02
C GLY A 136 9.25 8.63 -0.22
N SER A 137 8.79 7.70 0.61
CA SER A 137 9.06 6.27 0.46
C SER A 137 8.54 5.74 -0.89
N VAL A 138 7.30 6.06 -1.27
CA VAL A 138 6.69 5.65 -2.55
C VAL A 138 7.48 6.24 -3.72
N GLY A 139 7.85 7.52 -3.66
CA GLY A 139 8.66 8.17 -4.71
C GLY A 139 10.11 7.67 -4.79
N ALA A 140 10.69 7.21 -3.67
CA ALA A 140 12.04 6.65 -3.62
C ALA A 140 12.09 5.17 -4.04
N PHE A 141 11.00 4.42 -3.85
CA PHE A 141 10.97 2.97 -4.06
C PHE A 141 11.41 2.51 -5.47
N PRO A 142 11.06 3.18 -6.59
CA PRO A 142 11.57 2.78 -7.90
C PRO A 142 13.10 2.75 -7.99
N ARG A 143 13.79 3.65 -7.28
CA ARG A 143 15.26 3.67 -7.21
C ARG A 143 15.79 2.50 -6.37
N VAL A 144 15.16 2.20 -5.25
CA VAL A 144 15.48 1.02 -4.42
C VAL A 144 15.31 -0.25 -5.23
N ALA A 145 14.19 -0.38 -5.94
CA ALA A 145 13.89 -1.53 -6.79
C ALA A 145 14.94 -1.71 -7.90
N ALA A 146 15.36 -0.63 -8.56
CA ALA A 146 16.42 -0.69 -9.57
C ALA A 146 17.75 -1.21 -8.98
N ARG A 147 18.11 -0.78 -7.78
CA ARG A 147 19.32 -1.26 -7.08
C ARG A 147 19.20 -2.73 -6.69
N VAL A 148 18.06 -3.15 -6.14
CA VAL A 148 17.81 -4.56 -5.77
C VAL A 148 17.79 -5.47 -6.99
N ALA A 149 17.23 -5.01 -8.11
CA ALA A 149 17.20 -5.78 -9.36
C ALA A 149 18.60 -5.98 -9.95
N ALA A 150 19.50 -5.00 -9.77
CA ALA A 150 20.89 -5.06 -10.23
C ALA A 150 21.79 -5.96 -9.36
N LEU A 151 21.34 -6.36 -8.15
CA LEU A 151 22.10 -7.30 -7.33
C LEU A 151 22.18 -8.67 -8.02
N PRO A 152 23.33 -9.37 -7.95
CA PRO A 152 23.41 -10.75 -8.38
C PRO A 152 22.40 -11.56 -7.57
N PRO A 153 21.88 -12.66 -8.13
CA PRO A 153 21.00 -13.54 -7.40
C PRO A 153 21.64 -14.02 -6.08
N TRP A 154 20.82 -14.22 -5.05
CA TRP A 154 21.29 -14.61 -3.72
C TRP A 154 22.05 -15.94 -3.68
N TRP A 155 21.85 -16.80 -4.69
CA TRP A 155 22.59 -18.06 -4.87
C TRP A 155 24.02 -17.87 -5.41
N GLU A 156 24.42 -16.66 -5.82
CA GLU A 156 25.77 -16.33 -6.29
C GLU A 156 26.61 -15.60 -5.23
N TRP A 157 26.05 -15.27 -4.06
CA TRP A 157 26.72 -14.44 -3.04
C TRP A 157 27.85 -15.13 -2.27
N GLY A 158 28.12 -16.42 -2.57
CA GLY A 158 29.17 -17.22 -1.93
C GLY A 158 30.18 -17.83 -2.92
N ARG A 159 30.23 -17.34 -4.16
CA ARG A 159 31.29 -17.63 -5.13
C ARG A 159 32.24 -16.45 -5.24
#